data_AF-A0A832HAK8-F1
#
_entry.id   AF-A0A832HAK8-F1
#
_cell.length_a   1.000
_cell.length_b   1.000
_cell.length_c   1.000
_cell.angle_alpha   90.00
_cell.angle_beta   90.00
_cell.angle_gamma   90.00
#
_symmetry.space_group_name_H-M   'P 1'
#
loop_
_entity.id
_entity.type
_entity.pdbx_description
1 polymer ?
#
loop_
_entity_poly.entity_id
_entity_poly.type
_entity_poly.pdbx_seq_one_letter_code
_entity_poly.pdbx_strand_id
1 'polypeptide(L)'
;MSDAQFERLVSEHYEGLYRFALSLARAEADACDLVQQTFLRWASKGSQLRDTSKAKTWLFTTLHREFLGGRRRAVRFPHHEVGSVEHELPPVEPATVRRMDGAQVMECLLRVDELYRAPLTLFYLQDHSYKEIAEILDIPIGTVMSRLARGKEQLREMLKENRPAVPPTIVNFNPQTSEERHG
;
A
#
# COMPACT_ATOMS: atom_id res chain seq x y z
N MET A 1 -20.63 12.09 -16.27
CA MET A 1 -19.77 12.69 -15.24
C MET A 1 -19.04 13.84 -15.90
N SER A 2 -18.95 15.01 -15.26
CA SER A 2 -18.20 16.12 -15.85
C SER A 2 -16.69 15.92 -15.70
N ASP A 3 -15.90 16.58 -16.54
CA ASP A 3 -14.43 16.51 -16.47
C ASP A 3 -13.91 16.91 -15.09
N ALA A 4 -14.46 17.98 -14.50
CA ALA A 4 -14.11 18.41 -13.15
C ALA A 4 -14.47 17.39 -12.04
N GLN A 5 -15.50 16.56 -12.23
CA GLN A 5 -15.79 15.46 -11.30
C GLN A 5 -14.77 14.33 -11.44
N PHE A 6 -14.34 14.04 -12.67
CA PHE A 6 -13.30 13.05 -12.92
C PHE A 6 -11.95 13.46 -12.37
N GLU A 7 -11.52 14.71 -12.62
CA GLU A 7 -10.25 15.24 -12.11
C GLU A 7 -10.16 15.19 -10.59
N ARG A 8 -11.26 15.53 -9.89
CA ARG A 8 -11.32 15.41 -8.43
C ARG A 8 -11.16 13.97 -7.96
N LEU A 9 -11.89 13.04 -8.58
CA LEU A 9 -11.80 11.62 -8.26
C LEU A 9 -10.38 11.06 -8.49
N VAL A 10 -9.75 11.42 -9.61
CA VAL A 10 -8.37 11.03 -9.91
C VAL A 10 -7.43 11.59 -8.85
N SER A 11 -7.51 12.89 -8.57
CA SER A 11 -6.67 13.55 -7.57
C SER A 11 -6.81 12.94 -6.18
N GLU A 12 -8.03 12.52 -5.81
CA GLU A 12 -8.33 11.92 -4.51
C GLU A 12 -7.81 10.48 -4.38
N HIS A 13 -7.86 9.69 -5.44
CA HIS A 13 -7.63 8.24 -5.34
C HIS A 13 -6.35 7.75 -6.02
N TYR A 14 -5.67 8.58 -6.82
CA TYR A 14 -4.48 8.19 -7.58
C TYR A 14 -3.36 7.63 -6.68
N GLU A 15 -2.95 8.37 -5.64
CA GLU A 15 -1.84 7.96 -4.76
C GLU A 15 -2.12 6.60 -4.08
N GLY A 16 -3.37 6.40 -3.63
CA GLY A 16 -3.79 5.16 -3.00
C GLY A 16 -3.82 3.97 -3.95
N LEU A 17 -4.37 4.17 -5.15
CA LEU A 17 -4.41 3.14 -6.20
C LEU A 17 -3.01 2.80 -6.68
N TYR A 18 -2.13 3.78 -6.85
CA TYR A 18 -0.74 3.57 -7.25
C TYR A 18 0.01 2.74 -6.22
N ARG A 19 -0.10 3.07 -4.93
CA ARG A 19 0.51 2.28 -3.85
C ARG A 19 0.01 0.83 -3.84
N PHE A 20 -1.29 0.62 -4.05
CA PHE A 20 -1.84 -0.73 -4.12
C PHE A 20 -1.41 -1.48 -5.37
N ALA A 21 -1.37 -0.82 -6.53
CA ALA A 21 -0.87 -1.41 -7.76
C ALA A 21 0.61 -1.81 -7.63
N LEU A 22 1.44 -0.94 -7.04
CA LEU A 22 2.86 -1.22 -6.82
C LEU A 22 3.06 -2.40 -5.87
N SER A 23 2.24 -2.52 -4.82
CA SER A 23 2.33 -3.67 -3.91
C SER A 23 1.97 -4.98 -4.62
N LEU A 24 1.05 -4.96 -5.60
CA LEU A 24 0.68 -6.11 -6.41
C LEU A 24 1.74 -6.45 -7.48
N ALA A 25 2.08 -5.49 -8.35
CA ALA A 25 2.86 -5.71 -9.55
C ALA A 25 4.38 -5.68 -9.33
N ARG A 26 4.86 -4.95 -8.30
CA ARG A 26 6.28 -4.74 -7.99
C ARG A 26 7.12 -4.03 -9.07
N ALA A 27 6.53 -3.73 -10.23
CA ALA A 27 7.12 -2.92 -11.28
C ALA A 27 6.31 -1.62 -11.44
N GLU A 28 7.00 -0.48 -11.57
CA GLU A 28 6.38 0.83 -11.70
C GLU A 28 5.57 0.96 -12.98
N ALA A 29 6.11 0.49 -14.11
CA ALA A 29 5.41 0.52 -15.40
C ALA A 29 4.06 -0.22 -15.32
N ASP A 30 4.07 -1.45 -14.80
CA ASP A 30 2.86 -2.25 -14.62
C ASP A 30 1.88 -1.59 -13.63
N ALA A 31 2.38 -0.97 -12.56
CA ALA A 31 1.56 -0.28 -11.59
C ALA A 31 0.85 0.93 -12.20
N CYS A 32 1.57 1.75 -12.96
CA CYS A 32 1.03 2.90 -13.69
C CYS A 32 -0.03 2.47 -14.71
N ASP A 33 0.22 1.40 -15.46
CA ASP A 33 -0.72 0.84 -16.42
C ASP A 33 -2.01 0.33 -15.75
N LEU A 34 -1.89 -0.37 -14.63
CA LEU A 34 -3.06 -0.81 -13.85
C LEU A 34 -3.91 0.36 -13.36
N VAL A 35 -3.28 1.42 -12.86
CA VAL A 35 -3.99 2.64 -12.40
C VAL A 35 -4.69 3.32 -13.57
N GLN A 36 -4.01 3.51 -14.70
CA GLN A 36 -4.61 4.10 -15.90
C GLN A 36 -5.80 3.29 -16.40
N GLN A 37 -5.66 1.96 -16.53
CA GLN A 37 -6.75 1.08 -16.95
C GLN A 37 -7.94 1.15 -15.98
N THR A 38 -7.67 1.28 -14.68
CA THR A 38 -8.71 1.43 -13.66
C THR A 38 -9.50 2.73 -13.86
N PHE A 39 -8.82 3.86 -14.06
CA PHE A 39 -9.51 5.14 -14.31
C PHE A 39 -10.21 5.20 -15.66
N LEU A 40 -9.67 4.56 -16.71
CA LEU A 40 -10.34 4.44 -17.99
C LEU A 40 -11.66 3.66 -17.87
N ARG A 41 -11.65 2.58 -17.08
CA ARG A 41 -12.87 1.83 -16.75
C ARG A 41 -13.84 2.65 -15.92
N TRP A 42 -13.35 3.44 -14.96
CA TRP A 42 -14.18 4.37 -14.21
C TRP A 42 -14.85 5.40 -15.12
N ALA A 43 -14.11 6.02 -16.04
CA ALA A 43 -14.67 7.00 -16.98
C ALA A 43 -15.82 6.40 -17.81
N SER A 44 -15.71 5.11 -18.16
CA SER A 44 -16.72 4.40 -18.95
C SER A 44 -17.91 3.88 -18.15
N LYS A 45 -17.70 3.43 -16.90
CA LYS A 45 -18.70 2.68 -16.11
C LYS A 45 -19.05 3.29 -14.76
N GLY A 46 -18.27 4.22 -14.25
CA GLY A 46 -18.42 4.80 -12.91
C GLY A 46 -19.75 5.52 -12.70
N SER A 47 -20.32 6.08 -13.77
CA SER A 47 -21.68 6.67 -13.75
C SER A 47 -22.79 5.67 -13.43
N GLN A 48 -22.55 4.36 -13.57
CA GLN A 48 -23.50 3.31 -13.23
C GLN A 48 -23.52 2.99 -11.73
N LEU A 49 -22.56 3.50 -10.96
CA LEU A 49 -22.49 3.29 -9.52
C LEU A 49 -23.59 4.09 -8.84
N ARG A 50 -24.57 3.37 -8.28
CA ARG A 50 -25.74 3.98 -7.61
C ARG A 50 -25.37 4.71 -6.32
N ASP A 51 -24.36 4.21 -5.62
CA ASP A 51 -23.89 4.74 -4.35
C ASP A 51 -22.46 5.26 -4.51
N THR A 52 -22.34 6.58 -4.65
CA THR A 52 -21.08 7.28 -4.89
C THR A 52 -20.11 7.15 -3.72
N SER A 53 -20.58 6.87 -2.50
CA SER A 53 -19.70 6.63 -1.35
C SER A 53 -18.83 5.39 -1.52
N LYS A 54 -19.21 4.46 -2.42
CA LYS A 54 -18.46 3.25 -2.73
C LYS A 54 -17.44 3.42 -3.86
N ALA A 55 -17.21 4.65 -4.34
CA ALA A 55 -16.27 4.91 -5.43
C ALA A 55 -14.88 4.33 -5.14
N LYS A 56 -14.37 4.58 -3.92
CA LYS A 56 -13.08 4.03 -3.46
C LYS A 56 -13.05 2.50 -3.57
N THR A 57 -13.94 1.79 -2.87
CA THR A 57 -14.01 0.32 -2.89
C THR A 57 -14.16 -0.23 -4.32
N TRP A 58 -14.95 0.42 -5.16
CA TRP A 58 -15.11 0.04 -6.58
C TRP A 58 -13.81 0.15 -7.37
N LEU A 59 -13.05 1.24 -7.19
CA LEU A 59 -11.78 1.47 -7.87
C LEU A 59 -10.75 0.39 -7.48
N PHE A 60 -10.59 0.14 -6.18
CA PHE A 60 -9.65 -0.89 -5.70
C PHE A 60 -10.06 -2.30 -6.13
N THR A 61 -11.36 -2.60 -6.14
CA THR A 61 -11.89 -3.87 -6.66
C THR A 61 -11.58 -4.02 -8.14
N THR A 62 -11.78 -2.97 -8.92
CA THR A 62 -11.53 -2.98 -10.38
C THR A 62 -10.04 -3.17 -10.65
N LEU A 63 -9.17 -2.44 -9.96
CA LEU A 63 -7.72 -2.58 -10.09
C LEU A 63 -7.26 -4.01 -9.79
N HIS A 64 -7.73 -4.61 -8.69
CA HIS A 64 -7.37 -5.98 -8.34
C HIS A 64 -7.85 -7.00 -9.40
N ARG A 65 -9.04 -6.79 -9.97
CA ARG A 65 -9.55 -7.64 -11.07
C ARG A 65 -8.71 -7.52 -12.34
N GLU A 66 -8.28 -6.31 -12.71
CA GLU A 66 -7.38 -6.09 -13.84
C GLU A 66 -6.02 -6.76 -13.62
N PHE A 67 -5.45 -6.64 -12.42
CA PHE A 67 -4.21 -7.32 -12.04
C PHE A 67 -4.32 -8.85 -12.21
N LEU A 68 -5.37 -9.47 -11.66
CA LEU A 68 -5.60 -10.90 -11.82
C LEU A 68 -5.83 -11.29 -13.30
N GLY A 69 -6.48 -10.43 -14.07
CA GLY A 69 -6.66 -10.60 -15.52
C GLY A 69 -5.33 -10.59 -16.27
N GLY A 70 -4.46 -9.63 -15.98
CA GLY A 70 -3.11 -9.53 -16.53
C GLY A 70 -2.27 -10.76 -16.22
N ARG A 71 -2.25 -11.19 -14.95
CA ARG A 71 -1.48 -12.37 -14.53
C ARG A 71 -1.93 -13.66 -15.23
N ARG A 72 -3.25 -13.84 -15.42
CA ARG A 72 -3.79 -14.98 -16.19
C ARG A 72 -3.37 -14.95 -17.65
N ARG A 73 -3.29 -13.77 -18.27
CA ARG A 73 -2.80 -13.62 -19.65
C ARG A 73 -1.32 -13.91 -19.77
N ALA A 74 -0.49 -13.41 -18.86
CA ALA A 74 0.96 -13.65 -18.85
C ALA A 74 1.31 -15.13 -18.71
N VAL A 75 0.57 -15.87 -17.86
CA VAL A 75 0.74 -17.34 -17.74
C VAL A 75 0.33 -18.07 -19.01
N ARG A 76 -0.73 -17.62 -19.69
CA ARG A 76 -1.23 -18.24 -20.92
C ARG A 76 -0.38 -17.92 -22.16
N PHE A 77 0.24 -16.74 -22.17
CA PHE A 77 1.06 -16.21 -23.26
C PHE A 77 2.33 -15.60 -22.66
N PRO A 78 3.33 -16.43 -22.30
CA PRO A 78 4.58 -15.92 -21.76
C PRO A 78 5.28 -15.07 -22.83
N HIS A 79 5.34 -13.77 -22.61
CA HIS A 79 6.21 -12.88 -23.38
C HIS A 79 7.66 -13.09 -22.94
N HIS A 80 8.56 -13.18 -23.91
CA HIS A 80 10.00 -13.12 -23.65
C HIS A 80 10.38 -11.64 -23.61
N GLU A 81 10.57 -11.08 -22.42
CA GLU A 81 11.04 -9.71 -22.26
C GLU A 81 12.55 -9.62 -22.51
N VAL A 82 12.94 -8.69 -23.36
CA VAL A 82 14.33 -8.29 -23.59
C VAL A 82 14.67 -7.22 -22.56
N GLY A 83 15.43 -7.57 -21.53
CA GLY A 83 16.13 -6.65 -20.63
C GLY A 83 15.23 -5.81 -19.71
N SER A 84 15.17 -6.20 -18.44
CA SER A 84 14.62 -5.37 -17.36
C SER A 84 15.48 -4.11 -17.16
N VAL A 85 14.93 -2.94 -17.46
CA VAL A 85 15.52 -1.66 -17.06
C VAL A 85 15.05 -1.36 -15.64
N GLU A 86 16.00 -1.39 -14.70
CA GLU A 86 15.77 -0.92 -13.33
C GLU A 86 15.53 0.60 -13.40
N HIS A 87 14.26 1.01 -13.24
CA HIS A 87 13.92 2.43 -13.16
C HIS A 87 14.18 2.90 -11.73
N GLU A 88 15.14 3.80 -11.56
CA GLU A 88 15.25 4.61 -10.35
C GLU A 88 13.98 5.45 -10.19
N LEU A 89 13.41 5.39 -8.99
CA LEU A 89 12.19 6.09 -8.60
C LEU A 89 12.30 7.60 -8.89
N PRO A 90 11.35 8.23 -9.60
CA PRO A 90 11.29 9.69 -9.67
C PRO A 90 10.97 10.26 -8.28
N PRO A 91 11.64 11.35 -7.85
CA PRO A 91 11.38 11.96 -6.55
C PRO A 91 9.99 12.59 -6.56
N VAL A 92 9.06 11.98 -5.82
CA VAL A 92 7.79 12.62 -5.50
C VAL A 92 8.07 13.72 -4.48
N GLU A 93 7.86 14.99 -4.84
CA GLU A 93 8.14 16.10 -3.93
C GLU A 93 7.46 15.90 -2.55
N PRO A 94 8.20 16.05 -1.44
CA PRO A 94 7.67 15.78 -0.12
C PRO A 94 6.83 16.97 0.37
N ALA A 95 5.50 16.84 0.30
CA ALA A 95 4.64 17.62 1.20
C ALA A 95 4.97 17.21 2.65
N THR A 96 5.50 18.17 3.38
CA THR A 96 6.29 18.04 4.61
C THR A 96 5.50 17.38 5.76
N VAL A 97 6.17 16.50 6.52
CA VAL A 97 5.83 15.97 7.87
C VAL A 97 4.92 14.72 7.98
N ARG A 98 4.38 14.14 6.90
CA ARG A 98 3.75 12.77 6.95
C ARG A 98 4.29 11.74 5.97
N ARG A 99 5.07 12.15 4.97
CA ARG A 99 5.52 11.29 3.86
C ARG A 99 6.69 10.36 4.18
N MET A 100 7.37 10.54 5.32
CA MET A 100 8.43 9.62 5.76
C MET A 100 7.90 8.24 6.17
N ASP A 101 6.59 8.06 6.36
CA ASP A 101 6.01 6.77 6.78
C ASP A 101 5.59 5.88 5.58
N GLY A 102 4.96 6.47 4.55
CA GLY A 102 4.31 5.69 3.48
C GLY A 102 5.26 4.93 2.53
N ALA A 103 6.40 5.52 2.16
CA ALA A 103 7.38 4.88 1.27
C ALA A 103 8.15 3.76 1.99
N GLN A 104 8.54 3.99 3.23
CA GLN A 104 9.21 2.99 4.07
C GLN A 104 8.28 1.80 4.38
N VAL A 105 7.00 2.09 4.67
CA VAL A 105 5.98 1.04 4.85
C VAL A 105 5.77 0.26 3.55
N MET A 106 5.76 0.92 2.39
CA MET A 106 5.66 0.23 1.10
C MET A 106 6.86 -0.71 0.86
N GLU A 107 8.07 -0.26 1.13
CA GLU A 107 9.28 -1.09 1.01
C GLU A 107 9.21 -2.33 1.91
N CYS A 108 8.75 -2.17 3.15
CA CYS A 108 8.53 -3.29 4.06
C CYS A 108 7.46 -4.26 3.53
N LEU A 109 6.35 -3.74 3.01
CA LEU A 109 5.28 -4.55 2.42
C LEU A 109 5.74 -5.33 1.18
N LEU A 110 6.64 -4.78 0.36
CA LEU A 110 7.17 -5.48 -0.82
C LEU A 110 7.99 -6.73 -0.46
N ARG A 111 8.52 -6.79 0.77
CA ARG A 111 9.25 -7.95 1.29
C ARG A 111 8.33 -8.99 1.97
N VAL A 112 7.10 -8.63 2.30
CA VAL A 112 6.08 -9.57 2.82
C VAL A 112 5.63 -10.51 1.69
N ASP A 113 5.30 -11.75 2.05
CA ASP A 113 4.74 -12.72 1.11
C ASP A 113 3.54 -12.16 0.33
N GLU A 114 3.49 -12.45 -0.97
CA GLU A 114 2.47 -11.95 -1.91
C GLU A 114 1.04 -12.19 -1.37
N LEU A 115 0.84 -13.34 -0.72
CA LEU A 115 -0.45 -13.76 -0.15
C LEU A 115 -1.00 -12.78 0.91
N TYR A 116 -0.12 -12.12 1.68
CA TYR A 116 -0.50 -11.25 2.80
C TYR A 116 -0.41 -9.76 2.45
N ARG A 117 0.38 -9.41 1.44
CA ARG A 117 0.68 -8.03 1.07
C ARG A 117 -0.56 -7.22 0.68
N ALA A 118 -1.44 -7.77 -0.14
CA ALA A 118 -2.63 -7.06 -0.61
C ALA A 118 -3.59 -6.69 0.55
N PRO A 119 -3.99 -7.62 1.44
CA PRO A 119 -4.77 -7.28 2.64
C PRO A 119 -4.10 -6.23 3.52
N LEU A 120 -2.79 -6.35 3.77
CA LEU A 120 -2.05 -5.39 4.60
C LEU A 120 -2.03 -3.99 3.98
N THR A 121 -1.81 -3.89 2.67
CA THR A 121 -1.81 -2.61 1.94
C THR A 121 -3.18 -1.94 2.05
N LEU A 122 -4.25 -2.70 1.78
CA LEU A 122 -5.61 -2.16 1.82
C LEU A 122 -6.02 -1.71 3.23
N PHE A 123 -5.58 -2.42 4.26
CA PHE A 123 -5.88 -2.09 5.65
C PHE A 123 -5.04 -0.92 6.17
N TYR A 124 -3.71 -1.03 6.12
CA TYR A 124 -2.80 -0.11 6.80
C TYR A 124 -2.48 1.16 6.00
N LEU A 125 -2.54 1.11 4.67
CA LEU A 125 -2.23 2.29 3.82
C LEU A 125 -3.47 2.93 3.23
N GLN A 126 -4.58 2.22 3.17
CA GLN A 126 -5.79 2.66 2.47
C GLN A 126 -7.03 2.68 3.36
N ASP A 127 -6.91 2.37 4.65
CA ASP A 127 -8.00 2.44 5.65
C ASP A 127 -9.29 1.70 5.24
N HIS A 128 -9.18 0.60 4.48
CA HIS A 128 -10.35 -0.21 4.16
C HIS A 128 -10.73 -1.10 5.35
N SER A 129 -12.03 -1.21 5.60
CA SER A 129 -12.57 -2.17 6.58
C SER A 129 -12.35 -3.62 6.11
N TYR A 130 -12.42 -4.58 7.04
CA TYR A 130 -12.31 -6.00 6.69
C TYR A 130 -13.37 -6.46 5.67
N LYS A 131 -14.56 -5.84 5.71
CA LYS A 131 -15.65 -6.12 4.78
C LYS A 131 -15.32 -5.63 3.37
N GLU A 132 -14.78 -4.42 3.25
CA GLU A 132 -14.37 -3.86 1.95
C GLU A 132 -13.16 -4.63 1.39
N ILE A 133 -12.21 -5.04 2.24
CA ILE A 133 -11.08 -5.86 1.81
C ILE A 133 -11.57 -7.21 1.27
N ALA A 134 -12.54 -7.83 1.95
CA ALA A 134 -13.16 -9.08 1.49
C ALA A 134 -13.81 -8.92 0.11
N GLU A 135 -14.49 -7.78 -0.13
CA GLU A 135 -15.10 -7.44 -1.41
C GLU A 135 -14.06 -7.17 -2.51
N ILE A 136 -13.02 -6.37 -2.22
CA ILE A 136 -11.95 -6.01 -3.17
C ILE A 136 -11.16 -7.24 -3.61
N LEU A 137 -10.81 -8.09 -2.66
CA LEU A 137 -9.98 -9.27 -2.90
C LEU A 137 -10.78 -10.51 -3.30
N ASP A 138 -12.11 -10.45 -3.21
CA ASP A 138 -13.04 -11.55 -3.47
C ASP A 138 -12.69 -12.81 -2.65
N ILE A 139 -12.54 -12.62 -1.33
CA ILE A 139 -12.21 -13.69 -0.37
C ILE A 139 -13.08 -13.60 0.88
N PRO A 140 -13.28 -14.71 1.63
CA PRO A 140 -14.03 -14.67 2.89
C PRO A 140 -13.41 -13.72 3.92
N ILE A 141 -14.26 -13.06 4.73
CA ILE A 141 -13.79 -12.13 5.78
C ILE A 141 -12.88 -12.82 6.81
N GLY A 142 -13.10 -14.11 7.12
CA GLY A 142 -12.21 -14.89 7.98
C GLY A 142 -10.82 -15.11 7.35
N THR A 143 -10.75 -15.20 6.02
CA THR A 143 -9.48 -15.23 5.27
C THR A 143 -8.77 -13.89 5.33
N VAL A 144 -9.50 -12.76 5.27
CA VAL A 144 -8.93 -11.43 5.48
C VAL A 144 -8.27 -11.34 6.85
N MET A 145 -9.00 -11.69 7.91
CA MET A 145 -8.51 -11.63 9.29
C MET A 145 -7.24 -12.47 9.50
N SER A 146 -7.26 -13.72 9.03
CA SER A 146 -6.11 -14.62 9.16
C SER A 146 -4.90 -14.16 8.34
N ARG A 147 -5.09 -13.63 7.12
CA ARG A 147 -4.00 -13.06 6.29
C ARG A 147 -3.41 -11.80 6.92
N LEU A 148 -4.24 -10.91 7.46
CA LEU A 148 -3.77 -9.73 8.19
C LEU A 148 -2.96 -10.12 9.42
N ALA A 149 -3.43 -11.08 10.20
CA ALA A 149 -2.71 -11.55 11.39
C ALA A 149 -1.33 -12.13 11.03
N ARG A 150 -1.26 -13.01 10.04
CA ARG A 150 0.01 -13.62 9.58
C ARG A 150 0.95 -12.62 8.95
N GLY A 151 0.43 -11.74 8.09
CA GLY A 151 1.22 -10.69 7.46
C GLY A 151 1.78 -9.68 8.48
N LYS A 152 0.99 -9.32 9.49
CA LYS A 152 1.44 -8.46 10.59
C LYS A 152 2.59 -9.11 11.37
N GLU A 153 2.54 -10.42 11.56
CA GLU A 153 3.63 -11.14 12.23
C GLU A 153 4.91 -11.13 11.39
N GLN A 154 4.83 -11.33 10.08
CA GLN A 154 6.00 -11.19 9.19
C GLN A 154 6.61 -9.79 9.30
N LEU A 155 5.79 -8.73 9.22
CA LEU A 155 6.28 -7.37 9.40
C LEU A 155 6.99 -7.19 10.75
N ARG A 156 6.43 -7.73 11.85
CA ARG A 156 7.06 -7.62 13.17
C ARG A 156 8.43 -8.28 13.23
N GLU A 157 8.58 -9.49 12.70
CA GLU A 157 9.87 -10.17 12.69
C GLU A 157 10.92 -9.38 11.92
N MET A 158 10.54 -8.86 10.75
CA MET A 158 11.43 -8.02 9.93
C MET A 158 11.86 -6.74 10.64
N LEU A 159 10.97 -6.10 11.40
CA LEU A 159 11.32 -4.92 12.21
C LEU A 159 12.20 -5.26 13.42
N LYS A 160 12.07 -6.46 14.00
CA LYS A 160 12.96 -6.91 15.09
C LYS A 160 14.38 -7.11 14.59
N GLU A 161 14.54 -7.70 13.41
CA GLU A 161 15.84 -7.93 12.75
C GLU A 161 16.53 -6.63 12.34
N ASN A 162 15.77 -5.62 11.92
CA ASN A 162 16.28 -4.31 11.50
C ASN A 162 16.46 -3.30 12.66
N ARG A 163 16.27 -3.70 13.92
CA ARG A 163 16.54 -2.81 15.06
C ARG A 163 18.06 -2.65 15.20
N PRO A 164 18.65 -1.44 15.01
CA PRO A 164 20.04 -1.25 15.37
C PRO A 164 20.17 -1.59 16.86
N ALA A 165 21.17 -2.41 17.20
CA ALA A 165 21.46 -2.73 18.59
C ALA A 165 21.72 -1.40 19.32
N VAL A 166 20.74 -0.93 20.09
CA VAL A 166 20.96 0.19 21.01
C VAL A 166 21.77 -0.42 22.15
N PRO A 167 23.08 -0.11 22.30
CA PRO A 167 23.79 -0.52 23.49
C PRO A 167 23.04 0.03 24.70
N PRO A 168 22.89 -0.73 25.80
CA PRO A 168 22.20 -0.21 26.97
C PRO A 168 22.96 1.01 27.46
N THR A 169 22.40 2.21 27.23
CA THR A 169 22.87 3.43 27.87
C THR A 169 22.52 3.28 29.35
N ILE A 170 23.45 2.73 30.13
CA ILE A 170 23.39 2.81 31.58
C ILE A 170 23.61 4.28 31.91
N VAL A 171 22.52 5.01 32.11
CA VAL A 171 22.57 6.33 32.71
C VAL A 171 22.95 6.11 34.17
N ASN A 172 24.23 6.29 34.49
CA ASN A 172 24.72 6.19 35.85
C ASN A 172 24.24 7.42 36.61
N PHE A 173 23.11 7.29 37.31
CA PHE A 173 22.57 8.34 38.17
C PHE A 173 23.47 8.44 39.41
N ASN A 174 24.32 9.48 39.48
CA ASN A 174 25.13 9.76 40.67
C ASN A 174 24.34 10.72 41.59
N PRO A 175 23.87 10.30 42.77
CA PRO A 175 22.99 11.10 43.63
C PRO A 175 23.73 12.16 44.49
N GLN A 176 24.94 12.58 44.13
CA GLN A 176 25.80 13.44 44.98
C GLN A 176 25.75 14.95 44.65
N THR A 177 24.69 15.44 43.99
CA THR A 177 24.50 16.89 43.77
C THR A 177 23.15 17.36 44.31
N SER A 178 23.00 17.30 45.62
CA SER A 178 21.94 18.03 46.34
C SER A 178 22.40 18.34 47.76
N GLU A 179 23.58 18.94 47.89
CA GLU A 179 23.94 19.76 49.04
C GLU A 179 24.27 21.16 48.52
N GLU A 180 23.95 22.15 49.35
CA GLU A 180 24.06 23.61 49.10
C GLU A 180 22.84 24.27 48.45
N ARG A 181 21.88 24.62 49.30
CA ARG A 181 21.30 25.98 49.40
C ARG A 181 20.33 26.04 50.59
N HIS A 182 20.87 26.29 51.78
CA HIS A 182 20.15 26.99 52.85
C HIS A 182 20.91 28.29 53.11
N GLY A 183 20.24 29.40 52.80
CA GLY A 183 20.56 30.76 53.19
C GLY A 183 19.24 31.48 53.38
#